data_AF-A0A2X0QW70-F1
#
_entry.id   AF-A0A2X0QW70-F1
#
_cell.length_a   1.000
_cell.length_b   1.000
_cell.length_c   1.000
_cell.angle_alpha   90.00
_cell.angle_beta   90.00
_cell.angle_gamma   90.00
#
_symmetry.space_group_name_H-M   'P 1'
#
loop_
_entity.id
_entity.type
_entity.pdbx_description
1 polymer ?
#
loop_
_entity_poly.entity_id
_entity_poly.type
_entity_poly.pdbx_seq_one_letter_code
_entity_poly.pdbx_strand_id
1 'polypeptide(L)'
;MSFEAVWKISNLGNESINASRPFSFKDHPQVVFVNTGDVLDGKFLHSNVLNGEGLPGQAKKSLRRNDILLSEIRPGNGRYAYVDFEPEKYVVSTKFMVIESMGRVSPPLYQDRFCPA
;
A
#
# COMPACT_ATOMS: atom_id res chain seq x y z
N MET A 1 0.35 36.26 -18.01
CA MET A 1 -0.27 35.08 -18.65
C MET A 1 -0.27 33.97 -17.61
N SER A 2 -1.43 33.65 -17.03
CA SER A 2 -1.58 32.54 -16.10
C SER A 2 -1.86 31.26 -16.91
N PHE A 3 -0.96 30.28 -16.84
CA PHE A 3 -1.27 28.94 -17.30
C PHE A 3 -2.11 28.27 -16.21
N GLU A 4 -3.43 28.24 -16.39
CA GLU A 4 -4.25 27.30 -15.60
C GLU A 4 -3.93 25.90 -16.11
N ALA A 5 -3.19 25.13 -15.31
CA ALA A 5 -2.99 23.72 -15.58
C ALA A 5 -4.36 23.03 -15.49
N VAL A 6 -4.94 22.70 -16.64
CA VAL A 6 -6.20 21.96 -16.72
C VAL A 6 -5.93 20.53 -16.25
N TRP A 7 -6.56 20.13 -15.14
CA TRP A 7 -6.48 18.74 -14.66
C TRP A 7 -7.05 17.79 -15.72
N LYS A 8 -6.27 16.77 -16.07
CA LYS A 8 -6.70 15.73 -17.02
C LYS A 8 -7.43 14.63 -16.27
N ILE A 9 -8.61 14.25 -16.76
CA ILE A 9 -9.34 13.07 -16.29
C ILE A 9 -8.66 11.81 -16.83
N SER A 10 -8.39 10.83 -15.97
CA SER A 10 -7.84 9.53 -16.32
C SER A 10 -8.47 8.42 -15.47
N ASN A 11 -8.48 7.20 -15.99
CA ASN A 11 -8.88 6.02 -15.23
C ASN A 11 -7.68 5.53 -14.41
N LEU A 12 -7.93 5.06 -13.18
CA LEU A 12 -6.87 4.57 -12.28
C LEU A 12 -5.97 3.50 -12.93
N GLY A 13 -6.56 2.58 -13.71
CA GLY A 13 -5.81 1.53 -14.42
C GLY A 13 -4.90 2.03 -15.56
N ASN A 14 -5.05 3.28 -15.99
CA ASN A 14 -4.13 3.91 -16.95
C ASN A 14 -2.91 4.54 -16.26
N GLU A 15 -2.98 4.77 -14.95
CA GLU A 15 -1.96 5.47 -14.17
C GLU A 15 -1.28 4.57 -13.13
N SER A 16 -1.80 3.36 -12.92
CA SER A 16 -1.35 2.44 -11.88
C SER A 16 -1.59 0.98 -12.25
N ILE A 17 -0.91 0.08 -11.55
CA ILE A 17 -1.11 -1.38 -11.63
C ILE A 17 -1.54 -1.95 -10.28
N ASN A 18 -2.32 -3.03 -10.30
CA ASN A 18 -2.51 -3.88 -9.12
C ASN A 18 -1.32 -4.82 -8.99
N ALA A 19 -0.35 -4.45 -8.16
CA ALA A 19 0.82 -5.25 -7.91
C ALA A 19 0.46 -6.55 -7.17
N SER A 20 1.05 -7.66 -7.63
CA SER A 20 0.93 -8.97 -7.00
C SER A 20 2.30 -9.62 -6.85
N ARG A 21 3.29 -8.82 -6.43
CA ARG A 21 4.66 -9.30 -6.21
C ARG A 21 4.68 -10.34 -5.09
N PRO A 22 5.28 -11.52 -5.29
CA PRO A 22 5.42 -12.48 -4.20
C PRO A 22 6.41 -11.97 -3.15
N PHE A 23 6.22 -12.39 -1.90
CA PHE A 23 7.17 -12.16 -0.82
C PHE A 23 8.12 -13.35 -0.67
N SER A 24 9.43 -13.11 -0.54
CA SER A 24 10.44 -14.15 -0.35
C SER A 24 10.70 -14.42 1.12
N PHE A 25 10.12 -15.49 1.66
CA PHE A 25 10.38 -15.95 3.04
C PHE A 25 11.79 -16.49 3.25
N LYS A 26 12.46 -16.90 2.17
CA LYS A 26 13.83 -17.37 2.23
C LYS A 26 14.79 -16.24 2.61
N ASP A 27 14.56 -15.05 2.07
CA ASP A 27 15.40 -13.88 2.31
C ASP A 27 15.00 -13.18 3.62
N HIS A 28 13.72 -13.25 3.99
CA HIS A 28 13.17 -12.67 5.21
C HIS A 28 12.31 -13.69 5.99
N PRO A 29 12.92 -14.52 6.85
CA PRO A 29 12.18 -15.50 7.66
C PRO A 29 11.37 -14.83 8.78
N GLN A 30 11.82 -13.67 9.25
CA GLN A 30 11.10 -12.84 10.22
C GLN A 30 10.37 -11.71 9.51
N VAL A 31 9.06 -11.65 9.68
CA VAL A 31 8.19 -10.76 8.91
C VAL A 31 7.21 -10.00 9.80
N VAL A 32 6.69 -8.89 9.27
CA VAL A 32 5.49 -8.24 9.77
C VAL A 32 4.34 -8.62 8.84
N PHE A 33 3.46 -9.51 9.30
CA PHE A 33 2.27 -9.87 8.54
C PHE A 33 1.16 -8.86 8.80
N VAL A 34 0.56 -8.33 7.74
CA VAL A 34 -0.50 -7.33 7.81
C VAL A 34 -1.74 -7.87 7.09
N ASN A 35 -2.81 -8.08 7.84
CA ASN A 35 -4.12 -8.40 7.30
C ASN A 35 -4.99 -7.13 7.18
N THR A 36 -6.18 -7.24 6.60
CA THR A 36 -7.07 -6.07 6.38
C THR A 36 -7.52 -5.42 7.68
N GLY A 37 -7.64 -6.19 8.77
CA GLY A 37 -7.97 -5.67 10.11
C GLY A 37 -6.86 -4.84 10.74
N ASP A 38 -5.61 -5.04 10.31
CA ASP A 38 -4.40 -4.41 10.86
C ASP A 38 -4.08 -3.05 10.21
N VAL A 39 -4.98 -2.59 9.33
CA VAL A 39 -4.92 -1.29 8.68
C VAL A 39 -6.21 -0.52 8.97
N LEU A 40 -6.13 0.76 9.32
CA LEU A 40 -7.29 1.62 9.50
C LEU A 40 -6.94 3.08 9.24
N ASP A 41 -7.74 3.74 8.40
CA ASP A 41 -7.71 5.17 8.11
C ASP A 41 -6.31 5.71 7.85
N GLY A 42 -5.60 5.04 6.93
CA GLY A 42 -4.26 5.43 6.52
C GLY A 42 -3.13 4.83 7.36
N LYS A 43 -3.42 4.11 8.45
CA LYS A 43 -2.42 3.66 9.43
C LYS A 43 -2.27 2.15 9.45
N PHE A 44 -1.02 1.70 9.61
CA PHE A 44 -0.70 0.35 10.06
C PHE A 44 -0.83 0.31 11.59
N LEU A 45 -1.61 -0.64 12.11
CA LEU A 45 -1.95 -0.70 13.54
C LEU A 45 -0.89 -1.41 14.38
N HIS A 46 0.01 -2.17 13.75
CA HIS A 46 1.13 -2.81 14.43
C HIS A 46 2.32 -3.03 13.49
N SER A 47 3.47 -3.32 14.09
CA SER A 47 4.69 -3.73 13.41
C SER A 47 5.32 -4.98 14.04
N ASN A 48 4.50 -5.80 14.71
CA ASN A 48 4.93 -7.02 15.40
C ASN A 48 5.60 -7.99 14.43
N VAL A 49 6.80 -8.41 14.79
CA VAL A 49 7.60 -9.36 14.02
C VAL A 49 7.26 -10.78 14.47
N LEU A 50 7.08 -11.68 13.51
CA LEU A 50 6.82 -13.10 13.73
C LEU A 50 7.66 -13.95 12.78
N ASN A 51 7.80 -15.24 13.09
CA ASN A 51 8.35 -16.21 12.15
C ASN A 51 7.31 -16.45 11.03
N GLY A 52 7.73 -16.27 9.78
CA GLY A 52 6.87 -16.43 8.61
C GLY A 52 6.46 -17.87 8.32
N GLU A 53 7.11 -18.86 8.95
CA GLU A 53 6.74 -20.27 8.91
C GLU A 53 5.31 -20.48 9.46
N GLY A 54 4.50 -21.26 8.74
CA GLY A 54 3.14 -21.61 9.19
C GLY A 54 2.08 -20.50 9.06
N LEU A 55 2.44 -19.30 8.58
CA LEU A 55 1.46 -18.27 8.25
C LEU A 55 0.44 -18.82 7.21
N PRO A 56 -0.88 -18.71 7.48
CA PRO A 56 -1.92 -19.40 6.73
C PRO A 56 -2.06 -18.87 5.29
N GLY A 57 -2.27 -19.78 4.33
CA GLY A 57 -2.57 -19.47 2.93
C GLY A 57 -1.39 -18.81 2.20
N GLN A 58 -0.67 -19.58 1.39
CA GLN A 58 0.57 -19.20 0.67
C GLN A 58 0.44 -18.06 -0.36
N ALA A 59 -0.62 -17.26 -0.33
CA ALA A 59 -0.76 -16.08 -1.18
C ALA A 59 -0.49 -14.83 -0.34
N LYS A 60 0.69 -14.25 -0.57
CA LYS A 60 1.23 -13.15 0.22
C LYS A 60 1.94 -12.17 -0.70
N LYS A 61 1.60 -10.89 -0.60
CA LYS A 61 2.17 -9.85 -1.46
C LYS A 61 3.27 -9.10 -0.71
N SER A 62 4.41 -8.88 -1.36
CA SER A 62 5.42 -7.93 -0.90
C SER A 62 5.02 -6.51 -1.25
N LEU A 63 5.51 -5.56 -0.46
CA LEU A 63 5.26 -4.13 -0.64
C LEU A 63 6.51 -3.41 -1.13
N ARG A 64 6.31 -2.20 -1.64
CA ARG A 64 7.32 -1.19 -1.93
C ARG A 64 6.89 0.13 -1.32
N ARG A 65 7.87 0.99 -1.04
CA ARG A 65 7.58 2.38 -0.73
C ARG A 65 6.75 3.00 -1.84
N ASN A 66 5.79 3.83 -1.47
CA ASN A 66 4.79 4.48 -2.32
C ASN A 66 3.63 3.59 -2.80
N ASP A 67 3.58 2.32 -2.43
CA ASP A 67 2.37 1.51 -2.66
C ASP A 67 1.20 2.09 -1.84
N ILE A 68 -0.02 1.95 -2.39
CA ILE A 68 -1.26 2.14 -1.65
C ILE A 68 -1.90 0.78 -1.42
N LEU A 69 -2.24 0.48 -0.17
CA LEU A 69 -3.06 -0.65 0.20
C LEU A 69 -4.52 -0.25 0.19
N LEU A 70 -5.36 -1.06 -0.48
CA LEU A 70 -6.80 -0.95 -0.42
C LEU A 70 -7.40 -2.35 -0.19
N SER A 71 -8.13 -2.52 0.91
CA SER A 71 -8.84 -3.78 1.15
C SER A 71 -9.90 -4.00 0.09
N GLU A 72 -9.87 -5.16 -0.57
CA GLU A 72 -10.92 -5.62 -1.47
C GLU A 72 -12.15 -6.09 -0.68
N ILE A 73 -11.96 -6.44 0.59
CA ILE A 73 -13.05 -6.77 1.50
C ILE A 73 -13.63 -5.47 2.04
N ARG A 74 -14.86 -5.14 1.61
CA ARG A 74 -15.64 -3.97 2.07
C ARG A 74 -14.78 -2.67 2.05
N PRO A 75 -14.36 -2.20 0.87
CA PRO A 75 -13.40 -1.10 0.73
C PRO A 75 -13.80 0.21 1.44
N GLY A 76 -15.11 0.43 1.67
CA GLY A 76 -15.62 1.60 2.39
C GLY A 76 -15.34 1.61 3.90
N ASN A 77 -14.78 0.54 4.49
CA ASN A 77 -14.57 0.43 5.94
C ASN A 77 -13.25 1.04 6.44
N GLY A 78 -12.65 1.97 5.69
CA GLY A 78 -11.42 2.66 6.08
C GLY A 78 -10.16 1.78 6.07
N ARG A 79 -10.21 0.59 5.45
CA ARG A 79 -9.09 -0.38 5.43
C ARG A 79 -8.16 -0.09 4.26
N TYR A 80 -7.52 1.08 4.31
CA TYR A 80 -6.52 1.55 3.36
C TYR A 80 -5.32 2.16 4.08
N ALA A 81 -4.15 2.10 3.45
CA ALA A 81 -2.93 2.73 3.94
C ALA A 81 -1.99 3.09 2.79
N TYR A 82 -1.09 4.03 3.04
CA TYR A 82 0.01 4.36 2.14
C TYR A 82 1.32 3.89 2.76
N VAL A 83 2.22 3.33 1.95
CA VAL A 83 3.50 2.80 2.40
C VAL A 83 4.55 3.89 2.32
N ASP A 84 4.69 4.68 3.38
CA ASP A 84 5.66 5.79 3.51
C ASP A 84 7.01 5.38 4.14
N PHE A 85 7.16 4.10 4.50
CA PHE A 85 8.37 3.52 5.09
C PHE A 85 9.03 2.49 4.18
N GLU A 86 10.15 1.91 4.62
CA GLU A 86 10.81 0.80 3.92
C GLU A 86 10.18 -0.54 4.33
N PRO A 87 9.43 -1.22 3.43
CA PRO A 87 8.57 -2.32 3.84
C PRO A 87 9.19 -3.69 3.55
N GLU A 88 10.52 -3.81 3.47
CA GLU A 88 11.23 -5.02 3.05
C GLU A 88 10.77 -6.30 3.78
N LYS A 89 10.49 -6.20 5.08
CA LYS A 89 9.98 -7.31 5.91
C LYS A 89 8.46 -7.38 6.04
N TYR A 90 7.73 -6.46 5.42
CA TYR A 90 6.28 -6.40 5.50
C TYR A 90 5.65 -7.25 4.41
N VAL A 91 4.65 -8.02 4.82
CA VAL A 91 3.93 -8.92 3.93
C VAL A 91 2.45 -8.79 4.18
N VAL A 92 1.68 -8.55 3.12
CA VAL A 92 0.23 -8.33 3.23
C VAL A 92 -0.56 -9.53 2.72
N SER A 93 -1.78 -9.71 3.25
CA SER A 93 -2.70 -10.71 2.73
C SER A 93 -3.13 -10.38 1.29
N THR A 94 -3.54 -11.39 0.51
CA THR A 94 -4.08 -11.17 -0.85
C THR A 94 -5.39 -10.40 -0.89
N LYS A 95 -6.02 -10.17 0.26
CA LYS A 95 -7.24 -9.37 0.37
C LYS A 95 -6.98 -7.87 0.19
N PHE A 96 -5.72 -7.46 0.10
CA PHE A 96 -5.35 -6.14 -0.37
C PHE A 96 -5.12 -6.12 -1.88
N MET A 97 -5.72 -5.14 -2.52
CA MET A 97 -5.21 -4.55 -3.74
C MET A 97 -3.99 -3.69 -3.37
N VAL A 98 -2.88 -3.89 -4.09
CA VAL A 98 -1.66 -3.10 -3.92
C VAL A 98 -1.55 -2.22 -5.14
N ILE A 99 -1.84 -0.93 -5.00
CA ILE A 99 -1.85 0.02 -6.11
C ILE A 99 -0.47 0.64 -6.20
N GLU A 100 0.25 0.31 -7.27
CA GLU A 100 1.56 0.89 -7.61
C GLU A 100 1.38 1.87 -8.75
N SER A 101 1.84 3.11 -8.56
CA SER A 101 1.79 4.13 -9.60
C SER A 101 2.80 3.86 -10.72
N MET A 102 2.43 4.15 -11.96
CA MET A 102 3.34 4.15 -13.12
C MET A 102 4.20 5.42 -13.23
N GLY A 103 4.13 6.32 -12.24
CA GLY A 103 5.02 7.48 -12.12
C GLY A 103 4.47 8.79 -12.69
N ARG A 104 3.42 8.77 -13.53
CA ARG A 104 2.76 10.02 -13.97
C ARG A 104 2.01 10.71 -12.83
N VAL A 105 1.41 9.93 -11.94
CA VAL A 105 0.65 10.41 -10.78
C VAL A 105 1.30 9.88 -9.52
N SER A 106 1.99 10.74 -8.76
CA SER A 106 2.50 10.37 -7.44
C SER A 106 1.40 10.53 -6.39
N PRO A 107 1.14 9.53 -5.52
CA PRO A 107 0.32 9.73 -4.34
C PRO A 107 0.87 10.91 -3.53
N PRO A 108 0.09 11.96 -3.22
CA PRO A 108 0.59 13.02 -2.38
C PRO A 108 0.82 12.46 -0.97
N LEU A 109 2.02 12.66 -0.41
CA LEU A 109 2.21 12.60 1.03
C LEU A 109 1.32 13.71 1.62
N TYR A 110 0.28 13.32 2.36
CA TYR A 110 -0.66 14.27 2.98
C TYR A 110 0.02 15.21 4.01
N GLN A 111 1.33 15.07 4.24
CA GLN A 111 2.12 15.93 5.12
C GLN A 111 2.48 17.29 4.47
N ASP A 112 2.40 17.45 3.14
CA ASP A 112 2.84 18.68 2.44
C ASP A 112 1.72 19.69 2.12
N ARG A 113 0.48 19.48 2.60
CA ARG A 113 -0.61 20.45 2.40
C ARG A 113 -1.44 20.68 3.65
N PHE A 114 -0.88 21.42 4.59
CA PHE A 114 -1.62 22.41 5.35
C PHE A 114 -1.12 23.81 4.95
N CYS A 115 -2.06 24.73 4.71
CA CYS A 115 -1.87 26.11 4.29
C CYS A 115 -0.59 26.80 4.80
N PRO A 116 0.15 27.55 3.96
CA PRO A 116 0.82 28.73 4.49
C PRO A 116 -0.26 29.71 4.98
N ALA A 117 -0.05 30.24 6.19
CA ALA A 117 -0.85 31.33 6.76
C ALA A 117 -0.83 32.58 5.87
#